data_AF-A0A257QWX0-F1
#
_entry.id   AF-A0A257QWX0-F1
#
_cell.length_a   1.000
_cell.length_b   1.000
_cell.length_c   1.000
_cell.angle_alpha   90.00
_cell.angle_beta   90.00
_cell.angle_gamma   90.00
#
_symmetry.space_group_name_H-M   'P 1'
#
loop_
_entity.id
_entity.type
_entity.pdbx_description
1 polymer ?
#
loop_
_entity_poly.entity_id
_entity_poly.type
_entity_poly.pdbx_seq_one_letter_code
_entity_poly.pdbx_strand_id
1 'polypeptide(L)'
;MIAKPDRLVGNWLLVICVMIFGMVAGGGHARTIGAGYSVLVWQPFFGVIPPLTHAAWLRMFGLYQQTAQFKILHPTMNLAGFQALFWPMFLDRVWGRLMGLVFLVPLALFWRRGRVSNRLAFWLLALFAAGALEASMGWYMVKTAFYPGVTSPPPIWLMPHFVFAMLIFGAMLWTALSVKNPQPQPVPGGAHLKKWLDLSILLILLTMAAGTLVAATNAITVFNTFPTMDGRWVPNNILALHPLVLNFLDNQATVQFVHRLLATLTACVVLVTAVFGLRAPLTPKARDGFLLLAGFVALQYLLGMTALVSAMVEIGYVHELNAVLLFAAAIIARHSLRGAQPASVPNLQLEASPT
;
A
#
# COMPACT_ATOMS: atom_id res chain seq x y z
N MET A 1 -2.42 -25.55 25.58
CA MET A 1 -3.81 -25.36 25.09
C MET A 1 -3.77 -24.83 23.67
N ILE A 2 -4.46 -25.49 22.76
CA ILE A 2 -4.56 -25.09 21.36
C ILE A 2 -5.43 -23.82 21.26
N ALA A 3 -4.92 -22.76 20.63
CA ALA A 3 -5.68 -21.52 20.45
C ALA A 3 -6.92 -21.78 19.58
N LYS A 4 -8.11 -21.42 20.09
CA LYS A 4 -9.38 -21.52 19.36
C LYS A 4 -9.52 -20.35 18.38
N PRO A 5 -10.10 -20.57 17.18
CA PRO A 5 -10.34 -19.48 16.24
C PRO A 5 -11.36 -18.48 16.81
N ASP A 6 -11.05 -17.18 16.73
CA ASP A 6 -11.99 -16.12 17.10
C ASP A 6 -12.39 -15.32 15.86
N ARG A 7 -13.56 -15.65 15.31
CA ARG A 7 -14.06 -14.99 14.10
C ARG A 7 -14.42 -13.53 14.33
N LEU A 8 -14.82 -13.15 15.55
CA LEU A 8 -15.23 -11.78 15.86
C LEU A 8 -14.00 -10.87 15.94
N VAL A 9 -12.98 -11.26 16.69
CA VAL A 9 -11.70 -10.53 16.75
C VAL A 9 -11.07 -10.49 15.36
N GLY A 10 -11.05 -11.62 14.65
CA GLY A 10 -10.52 -11.69 13.29
C GLY A 10 -11.25 -10.79 12.29
N ASN A 11 -12.59 -10.74 12.31
CA ASN A 11 -13.37 -9.86 11.44
C ASN A 11 -13.16 -8.38 11.78
N TRP A 12 -13.07 -8.05 13.07
CA TRP A 12 -12.74 -6.69 13.49
C TRP A 12 -11.38 -6.23 12.93
N LEU A 13 -10.35 -7.07 13.00
CA LEU A 13 -9.05 -6.75 12.41
C LEU A 13 -9.12 -6.63 10.86
N LEU A 14 -9.96 -7.43 10.19
CA LEU A 14 -10.21 -7.26 8.75
C LEU A 14 -10.93 -5.94 8.44
N VAL A 15 -11.85 -5.47 9.29
CA VAL A 15 -12.46 -4.14 9.16
C VAL A 15 -11.37 -3.07 9.24
N ILE A 16 -10.40 -3.19 10.16
CA ILE A 16 -9.26 -2.26 10.21
C ILE A 16 -8.44 -2.31 8.91
N CYS A 17 -8.18 -3.49 8.33
CA CYS A 17 -7.52 -3.59 7.02
C CYS A 17 -8.30 -2.84 5.92
N VAL A 18 -9.63 -2.97 5.89
CA VAL A 18 -10.48 -2.23 4.94
C VAL A 18 -10.40 -0.72 5.20
N MET A 19 -10.33 -0.28 6.45
CA MET A 19 -10.15 1.14 6.78
C MET A 19 -8.78 1.66 6.35
N ILE A 20 -7.70 0.87 6.48
CA ILE A 20 -6.38 1.24 5.97
C ILE A 20 -6.40 1.34 4.44
N PHE A 21 -7.07 0.42 3.74
CA PHE A 21 -7.29 0.54 2.29
C PHE A 21 -8.07 1.81 1.94
N GLY A 22 -9.09 2.15 2.72
CA GLY A 22 -9.84 3.41 2.57
C GLY A 22 -8.96 4.66 2.75
N MET A 23 -8.00 4.63 3.68
CA MET A 23 -7.01 5.71 3.86
C MET A 23 -6.11 5.86 2.64
N VAL A 24 -5.64 4.74 2.05
CA VAL A 24 -4.86 4.79 0.80
C VAL A 24 -5.69 5.36 -0.34
N ALA A 25 -6.97 4.99 -0.44
CA ALA A 25 -7.86 5.53 -1.46
C ALA A 25 -8.13 7.03 -1.28
N GLY A 26 -8.43 7.48 -0.06
CA GLY A 26 -8.66 8.89 0.26
C GLY A 26 -7.41 9.74 -0.02
N GLY A 27 -6.26 9.34 0.52
CA GLY A 27 -4.98 10.01 0.31
C GLY A 27 -4.53 10.00 -1.16
N GLY A 28 -4.68 8.87 -1.85
CA GLY A 28 -4.37 8.72 -3.28
C GLY A 28 -5.23 9.65 -4.14
N HIS A 29 -6.55 9.70 -3.89
CA HIS A 29 -7.45 10.61 -4.58
C HIS A 29 -7.08 12.07 -4.31
N ALA A 30 -6.87 12.44 -3.04
CA ALA A 30 -6.47 13.79 -2.65
C ALA A 30 -5.15 14.22 -3.33
N ARG A 31 -4.19 13.31 -3.50
CA ARG A 31 -2.96 13.57 -4.25
C ARG A 31 -3.25 13.82 -5.73
N THR A 32 -4.04 12.97 -6.37
CA THR A 32 -4.36 13.05 -7.80
C THR A 32 -5.03 14.36 -8.19
N ILE A 33 -5.89 14.91 -7.34
CA ILE A 33 -6.56 16.20 -7.59
C ILE A 33 -5.78 17.42 -7.06
N GLY A 34 -4.56 17.22 -6.54
CA GLY A 34 -3.72 18.32 -6.01
C GLY A 34 -4.13 18.83 -4.62
N ALA A 35 -5.00 18.13 -3.90
CA ALA A 35 -5.50 18.51 -2.57
C ALA A 35 -4.52 18.25 -1.42
N GLY A 36 -3.39 17.55 -1.65
CA GLY A 36 -2.49 17.08 -0.58
C GLY A 36 -2.01 18.11 0.46
N TYR A 37 -2.07 19.41 0.16
CA TYR A 37 -1.67 20.50 1.07
C TYR A 37 -2.81 21.43 1.50
N SER A 38 -4.07 21.04 1.31
CA SER A 38 -5.23 21.89 1.61
C SER A 38 -5.58 22.00 3.10
N VAL A 39 -5.13 21.04 3.94
CA VAL A 39 -5.35 21.06 5.39
C VAL A 39 -4.02 21.10 6.12
N LEU A 40 -3.56 22.31 6.49
CA LEU A 40 -2.22 22.56 7.04
C LEU A 40 -2.16 22.49 8.57
N VAL A 41 -3.29 22.68 9.25
CA VAL A 41 -3.34 22.70 10.72
C VAL A 41 -3.45 21.28 11.26
N TRP A 42 -2.57 20.93 12.20
CA TRP A 42 -2.63 19.65 12.91
C TRP A 42 -3.51 19.75 14.15
N GLN A 43 -4.66 19.06 14.09
CA GLN A 43 -5.57 18.93 15.22
C GLN A 43 -5.95 17.46 15.41
N PRO A 44 -5.08 16.64 16.02
CA PRO A 44 -5.26 15.20 16.08
C PRO A 44 -6.54 14.81 16.83
N PHE A 45 -6.89 15.52 17.91
CA PHE A 45 -8.05 15.20 18.75
C PHE A 45 -9.33 15.98 18.39
N PHE A 46 -9.21 17.27 18.07
CA PHE A 46 -10.37 18.17 17.93
C PHE A 46 -10.78 18.49 16.49
N GLY A 47 -9.96 18.11 15.49
CA GLY A 47 -10.17 18.46 14.09
C GLY A 47 -11.21 17.61 13.36
N VAL A 48 -12.27 17.16 14.04
CA VAL A 48 -13.38 16.39 13.47
C VAL A 48 -14.50 17.30 12.96
N ILE A 49 -14.52 18.55 13.40
CA ILE A 49 -15.50 19.56 12.99
C ILE A 49 -14.89 20.41 11.87
N PRO A 50 -15.54 20.52 10.69
CA PRO A 50 -15.05 21.38 9.61
C PRO A 50 -15.24 22.87 9.97
N PRO A 51 -14.63 23.81 9.23
CA PRO A 51 -14.91 25.23 9.42
C PRO A 51 -16.41 25.52 9.21
N LEU A 52 -17.08 26.06 10.24
CA LEU A 52 -18.53 26.32 10.20
C LEU A 52 -18.88 27.77 9.85
N THR A 53 -17.93 28.70 9.98
CA THR A 53 -18.15 30.13 9.75
C THR A 53 -17.31 30.62 8.58
N HIS A 54 -17.76 31.67 7.90
CA HIS A 54 -17.01 32.33 6.83
C HIS A 54 -15.63 32.80 7.29
N ALA A 55 -15.53 33.37 8.50
CA ALA A 55 -14.24 33.76 9.08
C ALA A 55 -13.29 32.58 9.31
N ALA A 56 -13.81 31.41 9.71
CA ALA A 56 -12.99 30.21 9.88
C ALA A 56 -12.48 29.68 8.53
N TRP A 57 -13.31 29.73 7.49
CA TRP A 57 -12.92 29.41 6.12
C TRP A 57 -11.82 30.33 5.60
N LEU A 58 -11.98 31.65 5.75
CA LEU A 58 -10.97 32.63 5.35
C LEU A 58 -9.64 32.43 6.08
N ARG A 59 -9.66 32.06 7.36
CA ARG A 59 -8.43 31.73 8.11
C ARG A 59 -7.69 30.53 7.51
N MET A 60 -8.40 29.45 7.19
CA MET A 60 -7.79 28.26 6.58
C MET A 60 -7.25 28.56 5.18
N PHE A 61 -8.01 29.33 4.39
CA PHE A 61 -7.56 29.75 3.07
C PHE A 61 -6.33 30.67 3.15
N GLY A 62 -6.29 31.59 4.11
CA GLY A 62 -5.13 32.46 4.35
C GLY A 62 -3.85 31.71 4.73
N LEU A 63 -3.95 30.53 5.36
CA LEU A 63 -2.81 29.63 5.56
C LEU A 63 -2.39 28.97 4.25
N TYR A 64 -3.35 28.52 3.45
CA TYR A 64 -3.07 27.91 2.15
C TYR A 64 -2.37 28.88 1.19
N GLN A 65 -2.79 30.15 1.18
CA GLN A 65 -2.18 31.21 0.37
C GLN A 65 -0.69 31.45 0.64
N GLN A 66 -0.18 31.02 1.80
CA GLN A 66 1.23 31.15 2.15
C GLN A 66 2.11 30.06 1.52
N THR A 67 1.52 28.94 1.10
CA THR A 67 2.23 27.78 0.55
C THR A 67 2.83 28.06 -0.83
N ALA A 68 3.89 27.33 -1.20
CA ALA A 68 4.42 27.37 -2.56
C ALA A 68 3.40 26.83 -3.58
N GLN A 69 2.59 25.83 -3.19
CA GLN A 69 1.54 25.29 -4.04
C GLN A 69 0.53 26.36 -4.48
N PHE A 70 0.00 27.18 -3.57
CA PHE A 70 -0.91 28.27 -3.94
C PHE A 70 -0.21 29.27 -4.86
N LYS A 71 0.98 29.74 -4.48
CA LYS A 71 1.71 30.78 -5.21
C LYS A 71 2.11 30.38 -6.63
N ILE A 72 2.43 29.10 -6.84
CA ILE A 72 2.93 28.58 -8.13
C ILE A 72 1.80 27.97 -8.96
N LEU A 73 0.95 27.13 -8.37
CA LEU A 73 -0.07 26.38 -9.11
C LEU A 73 -1.45 27.05 -9.11
N HIS A 74 -1.81 27.76 -8.05
CA HIS A 74 -3.16 28.29 -7.85
C HIS A 74 -3.23 29.81 -7.53
N PRO A 75 -2.44 30.69 -8.21
CA PRO A 75 -2.30 32.09 -7.80
C PRO A 75 -3.60 32.90 -7.87
N THR A 76 -4.57 32.45 -8.67
CA THR A 76 -5.87 33.11 -8.89
C THR A 76 -7.03 32.39 -8.19
N MET A 77 -6.76 31.35 -7.40
CA MET A 77 -7.79 30.56 -6.75
C MET A 77 -8.58 31.41 -5.74
N ASN A 78 -9.91 31.25 -5.75
CA ASN A 78 -10.81 31.85 -4.78
C ASN A 78 -11.17 30.87 -3.65
N LEU A 79 -11.97 31.35 -2.68
CA LEU A 79 -12.36 30.53 -1.54
C LEU A 79 -13.11 29.25 -1.92
N ALA A 80 -13.98 29.30 -2.94
CA ALA A 80 -14.72 28.13 -3.41
C ALA A 80 -13.78 27.06 -3.99
N GLY A 81 -12.77 27.47 -4.78
CA GLY A 81 -11.73 26.58 -5.28
C GLY A 81 -10.93 25.93 -4.15
N PHE A 82 -10.60 26.68 -3.10
CA PHE A 82 -9.95 26.14 -1.91
C PHE A 82 -10.84 25.12 -1.18
N GLN A 83 -12.13 25.41 -1.01
CA GLN A 83 -13.07 24.48 -0.37
C GLN A 83 -13.15 23.14 -1.09
N ALA A 84 -13.10 23.13 -2.43
CA ALA A 84 -13.08 21.90 -3.22
C ALA A 84 -11.84 21.04 -2.92
N LEU A 85 -10.65 21.65 -2.75
CA LEU A 85 -9.44 20.94 -2.34
C LEU A 85 -9.44 20.55 -0.85
N PHE A 86 -10.12 21.31 0.01
CA PHE A 86 -10.14 21.08 1.45
C PHE A 86 -10.88 19.79 1.83
N TRP A 87 -12.04 19.52 1.23
CA TRP A 87 -12.93 18.44 1.67
C TRP A 87 -12.30 17.05 1.61
N PRO A 88 -11.64 16.63 0.52
CA PRO A 88 -11.05 15.28 0.43
C PRO A 88 -10.01 15.04 1.53
N MET A 89 -9.11 15.99 1.77
CA MET A 89 -8.12 15.89 2.84
C MET A 89 -8.73 15.95 4.24
N PHE A 90 -9.77 16.77 4.44
CA PHE A 90 -10.47 16.83 5.71
C PHE A 90 -11.13 15.49 6.04
N LEU A 91 -11.85 14.91 5.08
CA LEU A 91 -12.52 13.61 5.24
C LEU A 91 -11.52 12.49 5.48
N ASP A 92 -10.39 12.48 4.77
CA ASP A 92 -9.31 11.51 4.98
C ASP A 92 -8.71 11.59 6.40
N ARG A 93 -8.49 12.81 6.91
CA ARG A 93 -8.07 13.01 8.30
C ARG A 93 -9.14 12.55 9.30
N VAL A 94 -10.43 12.80 9.04
CA VAL A 94 -11.53 12.32 9.90
C VAL A 94 -11.58 10.78 9.89
N TRP A 95 -11.37 10.17 8.73
CA TRP A 95 -11.28 8.71 8.57
C TRP A 95 -10.18 8.10 9.44
N GLY A 96 -9.00 8.73 9.48
CA GLY A 96 -7.90 8.29 10.35
C GLY A 96 -8.24 8.31 11.84
N ARG A 97 -8.98 9.32 12.29
CA ARG A 97 -9.44 9.40 13.70
C ARG A 97 -10.49 8.35 14.01
N LEU A 98 -11.45 8.17 13.09
CA LEU A 98 -12.46 7.12 13.20
C LEU A 98 -11.79 5.74 13.28
N MET A 99 -10.79 5.48 12.43
CA MET A 99 -9.99 4.25 12.46
C MET A 99 -9.31 4.04 13.82
N GLY A 100 -8.77 5.09 14.43
CA GLY A 100 -8.21 5.03 15.77
C GLY A 100 -9.23 4.59 16.84
N LEU A 101 -10.46 5.10 16.78
CA LEU A 101 -11.54 4.70 17.69
C LEU A 101 -12.00 3.25 17.43
N VAL A 102 -12.22 2.90 16.16
CA VAL A 102 -12.60 1.54 15.73
C VAL A 102 -11.50 0.53 16.06
N PHE A 103 -10.26 0.96 16.25
CA PHE A 103 -9.17 0.14 16.76
C PHE A 103 -9.19 0.03 18.29
N LEU A 104 -9.07 1.16 19.00
CA LEU A 104 -8.84 1.15 20.45
C LEU A 104 -10.04 0.66 21.25
N VAL A 105 -11.27 1.02 20.87
CA VAL A 105 -12.47 0.66 21.63
C VAL A 105 -12.69 -0.86 21.62
N PRO A 106 -12.73 -1.55 20.46
CA PRO A 106 -12.86 -3.01 20.46
C PRO A 106 -11.65 -3.70 21.09
N LEU A 107 -10.42 -3.19 20.90
CA LEU A 107 -9.24 -3.75 21.58
C LEU A 107 -9.42 -3.76 23.10
N ALA A 108 -9.81 -2.64 23.69
CA ALA A 108 -10.03 -2.54 25.14
C ALA A 108 -11.15 -3.49 25.61
N LEU A 109 -12.25 -3.56 24.88
CA LEU A 109 -13.38 -4.44 25.21
C LEU A 109 -13.02 -5.93 25.10
N PHE A 110 -12.34 -6.34 24.04
CA PHE A 110 -11.94 -7.74 23.84
C PHE A 110 -10.83 -8.16 24.80
N TRP A 111 -9.90 -7.26 25.13
CA TRP A 111 -8.85 -7.52 26.10
C TRP A 111 -9.43 -7.67 27.51
N ARG A 112 -10.31 -6.74 27.95
CA ARG A 112 -11.00 -6.84 29.24
C ARG A 112 -11.84 -8.11 29.38
N ARG A 113 -12.44 -8.58 28.27
CA ARG A 113 -13.23 -9.82 28.22
C ARG A 113 -12.37 -11.09 28.10
N GLY A 114 -11.04 -10.99 28.10
CA GLY A 114 -10.14 -12.14 27.99
C GLY A 114 -10.16 -12.84 26.62
N ARG A 115 -10.76 -12.23 25.59
CA ARG A 115 -10.78 -12.79 24.21
C ARG A 115 -9.47 -12.54 23.48
N VAL A 116 -8.80 -11.43 23.81
CA VAL A 116 -7.46 -11.09 23.31
C VAL A 116 -6.46 -11.37 24.43
N SER A 117 -5.45 -12.20 24.14
CA SER A 117 -4.37 -12.47 25.09
C SER A 117 -3.45 -11.27 25.25
N ASN A 118 -2.75 -11.15 26.39
CA ASN A 118 -1.80 -10.05 26.62
C ASN A 118 -0.76 -9.93 25.50
N ARG A 119 -0.23 -11.06 25.00
CA ARG A 119 0.71 -11.08 23.88
C ARG A 119 0.11 -10.45 22.61
N LEU A 120 -1.12 -10.82 22.27
CA LEU A 120 -1.80 -10.25 21.10
C LEU A 120 -2.15 -8.77 21.34
N ALA A 121 -2.57 -8.40 22.55
CA ALA A 121 -2.86 -7.02 22.89
C ALA A 121 -1.63 -6.11 22.75
N PHE A 122 -0.47 -6.51 23.29
CA PHE A 122 0.77 -5.73 23.15
C PHE A 122 1.24 -5.64 21.70
N TRP A 123 1.07 -6.71 20.91
CA TRP A 123 1.34 -6.67 19.48
C TRP A 123 0.41 -5.68 18.74
N LEU A 124 -0.89 -5.70 19.05
CA LEU A 124 -1.85 -4.77 18.47
C LEU A 124 -1.58 -3.32 18.91
N LEU A 125 -1.16 -3.09 20.16
CA LEU A 125 -0.72 -1.77 20.62
C LEU A 125 0.55 -1.30 19.89
N ALA A 126 1.49 -2.20 19.59
CA ALA A 126 2.66 -1.87 18.78
C ALA A 126 2.27 -1.48 17.34
N LEU A 127 1.32 -2.19 16.72
CA LEU A 127 0.77 -1.82 15.42
C LEU A 127 0.02 -0.48 15.47
N PHE A 128 -0.70 -0.21 16.56
CA PHE A 128 -1.35 1.08 16.77
C PHE A 128 -0.34 2.22 16.89
N ALA A 129 0.74 2.02 17.66
CA ALA A 129 1.82 2.98 17.80
C ALA A 129 2.53 3.23 16.45
N ALA A 130 2.76 2.18 15.66
CA ALA A 130 3.26 2.30 14.29
C ALA A 130 2.30 3.12 13.41
N GLY A 131 0.98 2.89 13.50
CA GLY A 131 -0.03 3.70 12.82
C GLY A 131 -0.04 5.17 13.26
N ALA A 132 0.19 5.45 14.54
CA ALA A 132 0.31 6.82 15.06
C ALA A 132 1.60 7.51 14.55
N LEU A 133 2.71 6.79 14.48
CA LEU A 133 3.93 7.27 13.84
C LEU A 133 3.70 7.56 12.35
N GLU A 134 2.99 6.67 11.66
CA GLU A 134 2.65 6.83 10.25
C GLU A 134 1.76 8.06 10.00
N ALA A 135 0.76 8.30 10.85
CA ALA A 135 -0.03 9.53 10.79
C ALA A 135 0.81 10.79 11.06
N SER A 136 1.81 10.68 11.93
CA SER A 136 2.75 11.77 12.24
C SER A 136 3.68 12.06 11.05
N MET A 137 4.14 11.03 10.34
CA MET A 137 4.89 11.16 9.08
C MET A 137 4.04 11.84 8.00
N GLY A 138 2.79 11.42 7.83
CA GLY A 138 1.85 12.05 6.89
C GLY A 138 1.61 13.53 7.22
N TRP A 139 1.50 13.89 8.50
CA TRP A 139 1.44 15.30 8.89
C TRP A 139 2.70 16.08 8.55
N TYR A 140 3.88 15.53 8.87
CA TYR A 140 5.15 16.20 8.59
C TYR A 140 5.31 16.42 7.07
N MET A 141 4.91 15.45 6.27
CA MET A 141 4.85 15.58 4.81
C MET A 141 4.00 16.77 4.37
N VAL A 142 2.81 16.98 4.96
CA VAL A 142 1.98 18.18 4.70
C VAL A 142 2.68 19.46 5.15
N LYS A 143 3.43 19.45 6.26
CA LYS A 143 4.19 20.61 6.73
C LYS A 143 5.23 21.09 5.70
N THR A 144 5.75 20.19 4.85
CA THR A 144 6.71 20.57 3.80
C THR A 144 6.14 21.54 2.75
N ALA A 145 4.81 21.74 2.69
CA ALA A 145 4.16 22.73 1.83
C ALA A 145 4.62 24.19 2.04
N PHE A 146 5.20 24.47 3.21
CA PHE A 146 5.77 25.78 3.53
C PHE A 146 7.23 25.94 3.09
N TYR A 147 7.87 24.86 2.62
CA TYR A 147 9.24 24.94 2.13
C TYR A 147 9.26 25.57 0.72
N PRO A 148 10.25 26.44 0.42
CA PRO A 148 10.33 27.10 -0.88
C PRO A 148 10.31 26.10 -2.05
N GLY A 149 9.44 26.35 -3.04
CA GLY A 149 9.36 25.54 -4.25
C GLY A 149 8.64 24.18 -4.12
N VAL A 150 8.20 23.78 -2.93
CA VAL A 150 7.52 22.49 -2.73
C VAL A 150 6.03 22.59 -3.05
N THR A 151 5.62 22.10 -4.23
CA THR A 151 4.24 22.15 -4.72
C THR A 151 3.46 20.85 -4.54
N SER A 152 4.15 19.73 -4.28
CA SER A 152 3.58 18.41 -3.99
C SER A 152 4.40 17.71 -2.90
N PRO A 153 3.86 16.65 -2.25
CA PRO A 153 4.60 15.83 -1.30
C PRO A 153 5.94 15.32 -1.86
N PRO A 154 7.09 15.64 -1.24
CA PRO A 154 8.39 15.22 -1.76
C PRO A 154 8.54 13.69 -1.77
N PRO A 155 9.24 13.11 -2.78
CA PRO A 155 9.43 11.66 -2.90
C PRO A 155 10.04 11.01 -1.66
N ILE A 156 10.99 11.71 -1.01
CA ILE A 156 11.67 11.26 0.20
C ILE A 156 10.75 11.07 1.42
N TRP A 157 9.58 11.71 1.43
CA TRP A 157 8.57 11.52 2.47
C TRP A 157 7.45 10.60 2.00
N LEU A 158 7.00 10.77 0.75
CA LEU A 158 5.84 10.04 0.24
C LEU A 158 6.11 8.54 0.08
N MET A 159 7.28 8.15 -0.44
CA MET A 159 7.60 6.73 -0.63
C MET A 159 7.74 6.00 0.72
N PRO A 160 8.52 6.47 1.71
CA PRO A 160 8.60 5.80 3.00
C PRO A 160 7.28 5.75 3.76
N HIS A 161 6.47 6.82 3.67
CA HIS A 161 5.12 6.84 4.23
C HIS A 161 4.29 5.69 3.64
N PHE A 162 4.10 5.66 2.32
CA PHE A 162 3.32 4.60 1.68
C PHE A 162 3.83 3.17 1.97
N VAL A 163 5.15 2.95 1.91
CA VAL A 163 5.74 1.65 2.24
C VAL A 163 5.47 1.27 3.70
N PHE A 164 5.58 2.22 4.64
CA PHE A 164 5.31 1.96 6.05
C PHE A 164 3.84 1.63 6.30
N ALA A 165 2.90 2.35 5.66
CA ALA A 165 1.48 1.97 5.66
C ALA A 165 1.25 0.54 5.17
N MET A 166 1.94 0.12 4.09
CA MET A 166 1.81 -1.23 3.54
C MET A 166 2.38 -2.31 4.47
N LEU A 167 3.46 -2.02 5.18
CA LEU A 167 4.00 -2.93 6.21
C LEU A 167 3.01 -3.10 7.37
N ILE A 168 2.41 -2.01 7.84
CA ILE A 168 1.36 -2.04 8.89
C ILE A 168 0.15 -2.83 8.39
N PHE A 169 -0.33 -2.54 7.18
CA PHE A 169 -1.44 -3.26 6.55
C PHE A 169 -1.15 -4.76 6.46
N GLY A 170 0.02 -5.15 5.97
CA GLY A 170 0.40 -6.55 5.81
C GLY A 170 0.50 -7.29 7.14
N ALA A 171 1.09 -6.65 8.16
CA ALA A 171 1.15 -7.17 9.52
C ALA A 171 -0.26 -7.32 10.14
N MET A 172 -1.14 -6.34 9.95
CA MET A 172 -2.52 -6.38 10.41
C MET A 172 -3.30 -7.51 9.74
N LEU A 173 -3.20 -7.63 8.42
CA LEU A 173 -3.87 -8.67 7.64
C LEU A 173 -3.40 -10.06 8.05
N TRP A 174 -2.09 -10.25 8.17
CA TRP A 174 -1.52 -11.52 8.66
C TRP A 174 -2.01 -11.87 10.06
N THR A 175 -2.11 -10.88 10.95
CA THR A 175 -2.64 -11.04 12.31
C THR A 175 -4.11 -11.46 12.27
N ALA A 176 -4.93 -10.77 11.49
CA ALA A 176 -6.36 -11.08 11.32
C ALA A 176 -6.58 -12.51 10.83
N LEU A 177 -5.86 -12.92 9.78
CA LEU A 177 -5.92 -14.27 9.22
C LEU A 177 -5.46 -15.33 10.22
N SER A 178 -4.44 -15.03 11.04
CA SER A 178 -3.92 -15.93 12.07
C SER A 178 -4.88 -16.09 13.25
N VAL A 179 -5.57 -15.03 13.66
CA VAL A 179 -6.62 -15.12 14.69
C VAL A 179 -7.82 -15.95 14.20
N LYS A 180 -8.19 -15.81 12.92
CA LYS A 180 -9.27 -16.62 12.32
C LYS A 180 -8.88 -18.07 12.10
N ASN A 181 -7.62 -18.33 11.76
CA ASN A 181 -7.08 -19.66 11.48
C ASN A 181 -5.78 -19.88 12.30
N PRO A 182 -5.89 -20.09 13.62
CA PRO A 182 -4.72 -20.21 14.49
C PRO A 182 -3.88 -21.45 14.18
N GLN A 183 -4.54 -22.54 13.80
CA GLN A 183 -3.93 -23.81 13.41
C GLN A 183 -3.83 -23.90 11.88
N PRO A 184 -2.61 -23.94 11.33
CA PRO A 184 -2.41 -24.23 9.91
C PRO A 184 -2.86 -25.65 9.59
N GLN A 185 -3.61 -25.82 8.51
CA GLN A 185 -3.93 -27.13 7.97
C GLN A 185 -2.73 -27.67 7.16
N PRO A 186 -2.42 -28.97 7.23
CA PRO A 186 -1.37 -29.57 6.40
C PRO A 186 -1.65 -29.38 4.91
N VAL A 187 -0.63 -28.98 4.15
CA VAL A 187 -0.68 -28.89 2.68
C VAL A 187 0.50 -29.67 2.09
N PRO A 188 0.30 -30.94 1.70
CA PRO A 188 1.36 -31.77 1.13
C PRO A 188 1.95 -31.16 -0.15
N GLY A 189 3.29 -31.23 -0.31
CA GLY A 189 3.98 -30.80 -1.53
C GLY A 189 4.09 -29.29 -1.78
N GLY A 190 3.49 -28.45 -0.94
CA GLY A 190 3.41 -26.99 -1.15
C GLY A 190 4.58 -26.16 -0.59
N ALA A 191 5.57 -26.77 0.07
CA ALA A 191 6.58 -25.99 0.81
C ALA A 191 7.43 -25.04 -0.07
N HIS A 192 7.74 -25.42 -1.30
CA HIS A 192 8.54 -24.59 -2.22
C HIS A 192 7.80 -23.29 -2.63
N LEU A 193 6.46 -23.33 -2.73
CA LEU A 193 5.62 -22.18 -3.09
C LEU A 193 5.73 -21.04 -2.07
N LYS A 194 6.07 -21.35 -0.81
CA LYS A 194 6.27 -20.33 0.23
C LYS A 194 7.38 -19.36 -0.15
N LYS A 195 8.50 -19.86 -0.67
CA LYS A 195 9.64 -19.03 -1.08
C LYS A 195 9.30 -18.14 -2.27
N TRP A 196 8.55 -18.68 -3.24
CA TRP A 196 8.04 -17.94 -4.38
C TRP A 196 7.08 -16.81 -3.98
N LEU A 197 6.19 -17.09 -3.03
CA LEU A 197 5.28 -16.08 -2.48
C LEU A 197 6.02 -15.05 -1.63
N ASP A 198 7.01 -15.45 -0.83
CA ASP A 198 7.84 -14.53 -0.04
C ASP A 198 8.63 -13.57 -0.96
N LEU A 199 9.20 -14.11 -2.06
CA LEU A 199 9.83 -13.30 -3.12
C LEU A 199 8.82 -12.39 -3.83
N SER A 200 7.63 -12.90 -4.15
CA SER A 200 6.55 -12.14 -4.78
C SER A 200 6.12 -10.96 -3.91
N ILE A 201 5.92 -11.17 -2.60
CA ILE A 201 5.55 -10.13 -1.64
C ILE A 201 6.62 -9.04 -1.58
N LEU A 202 7.90 -9.43 -1.54
CA LEU A 202 9.02 -8.49 -1.55
C LEU A 202 9.03 -7.65 -2.85
N LEU A 203 8.93 -8.31 -4.00
CA LEU A 203 8.95 -7.64 -5.30
C LEU A 203 7.74 -6.72 -5.50
N ILE A 204 6.55 -7.12 -5.05
CA ILE A 204 5.36 -6.27 -5.04
C ILE A 204 5.62 -5.02 -4.20
N LEU A 205 6.14 -5.17 -2.96
CA LEU A 205 6.43 -4.04 -2.08
C LEU A 205 7.48 -3.08 -2.67
N LEU A 206 8.54 -3.60 -3.29
CA LEU A 206 9.55 -2.79 -3.98
C LEU A 206 8.95 -2.07 -5.19
N THR A 207 8.10 -2.74 -5.97
CA THR A 207 7.42 -2.13 -7.13
C THR A 207 6.48 -1.02 -6.70
N MET A 208 5.75 -1.24 -5.60
CA MET A 208 4.89 -0.25 -4.95
C MET A 208 5.70 0.98 -4.49
N ALA A 209 6.88 0.78 -3.90
CA ALA A 209 7.78 1.87 -3.53
C ALA A 209 8.23 2.68 -4.76
N ALA A 210 8.68 2.00 -5.82
CA ALA A 210 9.07 2.65 -7.08
C ALA A 210 7.89 3.38 -7.75
N GLY A 211 6.68 2.81 -7.72
CA GLY A 211 5.47 3.43 -8.25
C GLY A 211 5.07 4.68 -7.47
N THR A 212 5.31 4.69 -6.15
CA THR A 212 5.11 5.88 -5.32
C THR A 212 6.05 7.01 -5.71
N LEU A 213 7.29 6.69 -6.09
CA LEU A 213 8.24 7.68 -6.61
C LEU A 213 7.78 8.23 -7.97
N VAL A 214 7.21 7.40 -8.86
CA VAL A 214 6.62 7.86 -10.13
C VAL A 214 5.50 8.87 -9.85
N ALA A 215 4.62 8.58 -8.89
CA ALA A 215 3.55 9.48 -8.50
C ALA A 215 4.08 10.77 -7.84
N ALA A 216 5.08 10.68 -6.97
CA ALA A 216 5.66 11.84 -6.27
C ALA A 216 6.37 12.82 -7.22
N THR A 217 7.09 12.28 -8.21
CA THR A 217 7.85 13.06 -9.19
C THR A 217 7.02 13.47 -10.39
N ASN A 218 5.76 13.04 -10.50
CA ASN A 218 4.93 13.19 -11.68
C ASN A 218 5.58 12.61 -12.96
N ALA A 219 6.37 11.55 -12.83
CA ALA A 219 7.13 10.99 -13.95
C ALA A 219 6.26 10.35 -15.05
N ILE A 220 4.95 10.20 -14.81
CA ILE A 220 3.98 9.74 -15.81
C ILE A 220 3.91 10.66 -17.03
N THR A 221 4.34 11.92 -16.93
CA THR A 221 4.25 12.92 -18.02
C THR A 221 5.48 12.98 -18.93
N VAL A 222 6.48 12.10 -18.75
CA VAL A 222 7.77 12.21 -19.46
C VAL A 222 7.86 11.28 -20.66
N PHE A 223 7.87 9.96 -20.45
CA PHE A 223 7.88 8.98 -21.54
C PHE A 223 6.56 8.22 -21.53
N ASN A 224 5.82 8.23 -22.65
CA ASN A 224 4.49 7.60 -22.74
C ASN A 224 4.42 6.47 -23.78
N THR A 225 5.55 6.02 -24.31
CA THR A 225 5.65 4.80 -25.13
C THR A 225 6.00 3.57 -24.27
N PHE A 226 5.69 2.37 -24.77
CA PHE A 226 6.06 1.09 -24.17
C PHE A 226 6.24 0.02 -25.27
N PRO A 227 7.22 -0.91 -25.20
CA PRO A 227 8.15 -1.16 -24.08
C PRO A 227 9.34 -0.20 -24.02
N THR A 228 9.69 0.46 -25.13
CA THR A 228 10.75 1.48 -25.16
C THR A 228 10.25 2.81 -24.62
N MET A 229 11.19 3.66 -24.19
CA MET A 229 10.98 5.04 -23.73
C MET A 229 11.44 5.98 -24.85
N ASP A 230 10.50 6.46 -25.65
CA ASP A 230 10.70 7.26 -26.87
C ASP A 230 11.74 6.66 -27.82
N GLY A 231 11.54 5.37 -28.14
CA GLY A 231 12.40 4.63 -29.06
C GLY A 231 13.71 4.10 -28.45
N ARG A 232 13.98 4.35 -27.16
CA ARG A 232 15.19 3.87 -26.46
C ARG A 232 14.84 2.87 -25.36
N TRP A 233 15.68 1.86 -25.15
CA TRP A 233 15.53 0.94 -24.02
C TRP A 233 15.95 1.57 -22.70
N VAL A 234 16.99 2.39 -22.73
CA VAL A 234 17.45 3.20 -21.60
C VAL A 234 17.41 4.66 -22.04
N PRO A 235 16.63 5.52 -21.37
CA PRO A 235 16.60 6.95 -21.67
C PRO A 235 17.97 7.61 -21.50
N ASN A 236 18.19 8.72 -22.19
CA ASN A 236 19.35 9.57 -21.91
C ASN A 236 19.19 10.24 -20.53
N ASN A 237 20.29 10.70 -19.95
CA ASN A 237 20.29 11.52 -18.72
C ASN A 237 19.71 10.84 -17.46
N ILE A 238 19.65 9.50 -17.41
CA ILE A 238 19.18 8.75 -16.22
C ILE A 238 20.10 8.88 -15.00
N LEU A 239 21.29 9.47 -15.14
CA LEU A 239 22.22 9.74 -14.04
C LEU A 239 22.65 11.21 -14.01
N ALA A 240 21.81 12.13 -14.51
CA ALA A 240 22.15 13.54 -14.65
C ALA A 240 22.18 14.33 -13.33
N LEU A 241 21.48 13.87 -12.28
CA LEU A 241 21.47 14.56 -10.98
C LEU A 241 22.67 14.17 -10.12
N HIS A 242 23.19 15.12 -9.34
CA HIS A 242 24.23 14.90 -8.34
C HIS A 242 23.76 15.35 -6.94
N PRO A 243 24.00 14.56 -5.88
CA PRO A 243 24.63 13.23 -5.86
C PRO A 243 23.79 12.15 -6.57
N LEU A 244 24.42 11.04 -6.99
CA LEU A 244 23.80 10.01 -7.84
C LEU A 244 22.47 9.46 -7.29
N VAL A 245 22.32 9.40 -5.97
CA VAL A 245 21.10 8.94 -5.29
C VAL A 245 19.86 9.74 -5.70
N LEU A 246 20.00 11.04 -6.01
CA LEU A 246 18.86 11.87 -6.43
C LEU A 246 18.25 11.38 -7.74
N ASN A 247 18.98 10.68 -8.59
CA ASN A 247 18.39 10.12 -9.80
C ASN A 247 17.34 9.05 -9.47
N PHE A 248 17.54 8.27 -8.42
CA PHE A 248 16.61 7.23 -8.03
C PHE A 248 15.42 7.75 -7.22
N LEU A 249 15.40 9.05 -6.87
CA LEU A 249 14.33 9.68 -6.09
C LEU A 249 13.58 10.75 -6.89
N ASP A 250 14.30 11.61 -7.61
CA ASP A 250 13.77 12.85 -8.20
C ASP A 250 13.89 12.90 -9.73
N ASN A 251 14.83 12.16 -10.35
CA ASN A 251 14.95 12.13 -11.80
C ASN A 251 13.81 11.31 -12.40
N GLN A 252 12.85 12.00 -13.02
CA GLN A 252 11.66 11.39 -13.60
C GLN A 252 11.98 10.27 -14.59
N ALA A 253 13.02 10.43 -15.43
CA ALA A 253 13.40 9.42 -16.41
C ALA A 253 13.85 8.12 -15.71
N THR A 254 14.70 8.25 -14.70
CA THR A 254 15.25 7.12 -13.94
C THR A 254 14.20 6.44 -13.10
N VAL A 255 13.38 7.21 -12.38
CA VAL A 255 12.30 6.69 -11.55
C VAL A 255 11.29 5.91 -12.41
N GLN A 256 10.90 6.46 -13.55
CA GLN A 256 9.99 5.78 -14.47
C GLN A 256 10.61 4.53 -15.09
N PHE A 257 11.88 4.59 -15.51
CA PHE A 257 12.61 3.44 -16.05
C PHE A 257 12.72 2.29 -15.02
N VAL A 258 13.15 2.60 -13.80
CA VAL A 258 13.30 1.62 -12.71
C VAL A 258 11.95 1.00 -12.36
N HIS A 259 10.89 1.80 -12.26
CA HIS A 259 9.56 1.27 -11.99
C HIS A 259 9.07 0.33 -13.09
N ARG A 260 9.25 0.67 -14.38
CA ARG A 260 8.88 -0.19 -15.51
C ARG A 260 9.60 -1.53 -15.47
N LEU A 261 10.92 -1.52 -15.27
CA LEU A 261 11.73 -2.74 -15.18
C LEU A 261 11.27 -3.63 -14.02
N LEU A 262 11.09 -3.02 -12.85
CA LEU A 262 10.70 -3.73 -11.64
C LEU A 262 9.26 -4.26 -11.73
N ALA A 263 8.34 -3.51 -12.34
CA ALA A 263 6.97 -3.94 -12.60
C ALA A 263 6.92 -5.16 -13.54
N THR A 264 7.70 -5.17 -14.63
CA THR A 264 7.79 -6.32 -15.54
C THR A 264 8.37 -7.55 -14.84
N LEU A 265 9.47 -7.40 -14.09
CA LEU A 265 10.06 -8.49 -13.32
C LEU A 265 9.04 -9.05 -12.30
N THR A 266 8.38 -8.17 -11.56
CA THR A 266 7.38 -8.55 -10.56
C THR A 266 6.21 -9.26 -11.20
N ALA A 267 5.67 -8.76 -12.31
CA ALA A 267 4.58 -9.40 -13.03
C ALA A 267 4.96 -10.82 -13.47
N CYS A 268 6.14 -11.01 -14.06
CA CYS A 268 6.64 -12.33 -14.45
C CYS A 268 6.77 -13.28 -13.25
N VAL A 269 7.43 -12.85 -12.16
CA VAL A 269 7.64 -13.70 -10.97
C VAL A 269 6.32 -14.07 -10.30
N VAL A 270 5.41 -13.12 -10.17
CA VAL A 270 4.10 -13.35 -9.55
C VAL A 270 3.21 -14.24 -10.41
N LEU A 271 3.23 -14.08 -11.74
CA LEU A 271 2.52 -14.97 -12.66
C LEU A 271 3.08 -16.40 -12.62
N VAL A 272 4.40 -16.56 -12.62
CA VAL A 272 5.04 -17.89 -12.46
C VAL A 272 4.65 -18.51 -11.12
N THR A 273 4.68 -17.72 -10.04
CA THR A 273 4.23 -18.16 -8.71
C THR A 273 2.78 -18.60 -8.73
N ALA A 274 1.91 -17.85 -9.42
CA ALA A 274 0.51 -18.20 -9.60
C ALA A 274 0.33 -19.52 -10.35
N VAL A 275 1.02 -19.70 -11.48
CA VAL A 275 0.98 -20.94 -12.27
C VAL A 275 1.47 -22.14 -11.45
N PHE A 276 2.57 -22.00 -10.71
CA PHE A 276 3.07 -23.07 -9.84
C PHE A 276 2.06 -23.44 -8.74
N GLY A 277 1.42 -22.46 -8.12
CA GLY A 277 0.38 -22.71 -7.14
C GLY A 277 -0.87 -23.38 -7.73
N LEU A 278 -1.31 -22.95 -8.91
CA LEU A 278 -2.48 -23.52 -9.59
C LEU A 278 -2.26 -24.94 -10.12
N ARG A 279 -1.00 -25.34 -10.36
CA ARG A 279 -0.61 -26.70 -10.76
C ARG A 279 -0.30 -27.62 -9.57
N ALA A 280 -0.13 -27.07 -8.37
CA ALA A 280 0.10 -27.85 -7.16
C ALA A 280 -1.21 -28.49 -6.63
N PRO A 281 -1.13 -29.63 -5.92
CA PRO A 281 -2.30 -30.31 -5.35
C PRO A 281 -2.81 -29.58 -4.09
N LEU A 282 -3.27 -28.34 -4.26
CA LEU A 282 -3.74 -27.48 -3.19
C LEU A 282 -5.24 -27.70 -2.90
N THR A 283 -5.64 -27.44 -1.65
CA THR A 283 -7.07 -27.36 -1.31
C THR A 283 -7.75 -26.24 -2.11
N PRO A 284 -9.07 -26.32 -2.39
CA PRO A 284 -9.79 -25.29 -3.14
C PRO A 284 -9.56 -23.88 -2.59
N LYS A 285 -9.65 -23.72 -1.26
CA LYS A 285 -9.42 -22.44 -0.58
C LYS A 285 -7.99 -21.89 -0.77
N ALA A 286 -6.97 -22.74 -0.77
CA ALA A 286 -5.60 -22.29 -1.02
C ALA A 286 -5.40 -21.94 -2.51
N ARG A 287 -6.06 -22.68 -3.42
CA ARG A 287 -6.05 -22.43 -4.86
C ARG A 287 -6.69 -21.08 -5.21
N ASP A 288 -7.76 -20.68 -4.52
CA ASP A 288 -8.40 -19.37 -4.69
C ASP A 288 -7.42 -18.21 -4.48
N GLY A 289 -6.50 -18.33 -3.51
CA GLY A 289 -5.45 -17.33 -3.28
C GLY A 289 -4.54 -17.13 -4.49
N PHE A 290 -4.20 -18.20 -5.21
CA PHE A 290 -3.39 -18.13 -6.43
C PHE A 290 -4.19 -17.65 -7.65
N LEU A 291 -5.49 -17.92 -7.72
CA LEU A 291 -6.38 -17.34 -8.72
C LEU A 291 -6.49 -15.82 -8.56
N LEU A 292 -6.68 -15.34 -7.32
CA LEU A 292 -6.67 -13.91 -7.01
C LEU A 292 -5.31 -13.28 -7.36
N LEU A 293 -4.22 -13.96 -7.04
CA LEU A 293 -2.87 -13.50 -7.36
C LEU A 293 -2.68 -13.33 -8.88
N ALA A 294 -3.10 -14.32 -9.68
CA ALA A 294 -3.04 -14.25 -11.15
C ALA A 294 -3.91 -13.12 -11.72
N GLY A 295 -5.15 -13.00 -11.24
CA GLY A 295 -6.09 -11.97 -11.69
C GLY A 295 -5.59 -10.56 -11.38
N PHE A 296 -5.19 -10.32 -10.13
CA PHE A 296 -4.73 -9.01 -9.70
C PHE A 296 -3.42 -8.60 -10.35
N VAL A 297 -2.47 -9.50 -10.59
CA VAL A 297 -1.21 -9.13 -11.25
C VAL A 297 -1.41 -8.85 -12.75
N ALA A 298 -2.26 -9.62 -13.43
CA ALA A 298 -2.60 -9.36 -14.81
C ALA A 298 -3.28 -7.99 -14.95
N LEU A 299 -4.26 -7.71 -14.09
CA LEU A 299 -4.93 -6.41 -14.03
C LEU A 299 -3.94 -5.28 -13.66
N GLN A 300 -3.03 -5.51 -12.72
CA GLN A 300 -2.02 -4.52 -12.31
C GLN A 300 -1.16 -4.11 -13.50
N TYR A 301 -0.62 -5.08 -14.23
CA TYR A 301 0.27 -4.82 -15.35
C TYR A 301 -0.46 -4.12 -16.50
N LEU A 302 -1.71 -4.53 -16.80
CA LEU A 302 -2.56 -3.86 -17.77
C LEU A 302 -2.86 -2.41 -17.38
N LEU A 303 -3.32 -2.16 -16.15
CA LEU A 303 -3.59 -0.81 -15.65
C LEU A 303 -2.33 0.08 -15.71
N GLY A 304 -1.16 -0.49 -15.40
CA GLY A 304 0.10 0.25 -15.45
C GLY A 304 0.47 0.68 -16.86
N MET A 305 0.37 -0.24 -17.83
CA MET A 305 0.58 0.07 -19.25
C MET A 305 -0.45 1.08 -19.77
N THR A 306 -1.73 0.91 -19.42
CA THR A 306 -2.79 1.83 -19.85
C THR A 306 -2.57 3.23 -19.26
N ALA A 307 -2.31 3.36 -17.96
CA ALA A 307 -2.01 4.64 -17.32
C ALA A 307 -0.81 5.32 -17.99
N LEU A 308 0.25 4.54 -18.25
CA LEU A 308 1.45 5.02 -18.89
C LEU A 308 1.21 5.54 -20.32
N VAL A 309 0.57 4.75 -21.18
CA VAL A 309 0.39 5.09 -22.60
C VAL A 309 -0.64 6.20 -22.80
N SER A 310 -1.67 6.25 -21.95
CA SER A 310 -2.70 7.30 -22.01
C SER A 310 -2.32 8.58 -21.26
N ALA A 311 -1.28 8.54 -20.42
CA ALA A 311 -0.94 9.58 -19.45
C ALA A 311 -2.10 9.97 -18.50
N MET A 312 -3.10 9.10 -18.32
CA MET A 312 -4.27 9.38 -17.48
C MET A 312 -3.96 9.08 -16.00
N VAL A 313 -3.93 10.13 -15.18
CA VAL A 313 -3.66 10.05 -13.74
C VAL A 313 -4.75 9.30 -12.98
N GLU A 314 -5.99 9.30 -13.47
CA GLU A 314 -7.12 8.58 -12.91
C GLU A 314 -6.91 7.06 -13.01
N ILE A 315 -6.35 6.58 -14.12
CA ILE A 315 -5.99 5.17 -14.28
C ILE A 315 -4.80 4.84 -13.37
N GLY A 316 -3.84 5.77 -13.23
CA GLY A 316 -2.76 5.66 -12.25
C GLY A 316 -3.26 5.49 -10.81
N TYR A 317 -4.33 6.20 -10.43
CA TYR A 317 -4.98 6.04 -9.14
C TYR A 317 -5.64 4.66 -8.99
N VAL A 318 -6.37 4.17 -10.00
CA VAL A 318 -6.95 2.80 -9.97
C VAL A 318 -5.84 1.74 -9.91
N HIS A 319 -4.72 1.96 -10.61
CA HIS A 319 -3.52 1.12 -10.56
C HIS A 319 -2.90 1.04 -9.15
N GLU A 320 -2.85 2.16 -8.41
CA GLU A 320 -2.41 2.18 -7.02
C GLU A 320 -3.32 1.35 -6.11
N LEU A 321 -4.64 1.49 -6.23
CA LEU A 321 -5.60 0.70 -5.45
C LEU A 321 -5.47 -0.80 -5.72
N ASN A 322 -5.35 -1.17 -7.00
CA ASN A 322 -5.17 -2.57 -7.38
C ASN A 322 -3.84 -3.14 -6.85
N ALA A 323 -2.79 -2.31 -6.70
CA ALA A 323 -1.52 -2.74 -6.12
C ALA A 323 -1.69 -3.21 -4.67
N VAL A 324 -2.52 -2.51 -3.88
CA VAL A 324 -2.82 -2.90 -2.49
C VAL A 324 -3.60 -4.21 -2.44
N LEU A 325 -4.54 -4.41 -3.37
CA LEU A 325 -5.31 -5.65 -3.48
C LEU A 325 -4.42 -6.83 -3.92
N LEU A 326 -3.50 -6.61 -4.85
CA LEU A 326 -2.48 -7.58 -5.25
C LEU A 326 -1.60 -7.97 -4.05
N PHE A 327 -1.14 -6.99 -3.27
CA PHE A 327 -0.35 -7.23 -2.06
C PHE A 327 -1.14 -8.05 -1.02
N ALA A 328 -2.41 -7.71 -0.80
CA ALA A 328 -3.30 -8.47 0.07
C ALA A 328 -3.49 -9.92 -0.41
N ALA A 329 -3.70 -10.12 -1.71
CA ALA A 329 -3.85 -11.45 -2.31
C ALA A 329 -2.59 -12.30 -2.12
N ALA A 330 -1.40 -11.72 -2.31
CA ALA A 330 -0.12 -12.39 -2.08
C ALA A 330 0.04 -12.83 -0.61
N ILE A 331 -0.32 -11.95 0.33
CA ILE A 331 -0.32 -12.27 1.78
C ILE A 331 -1.31 -13.39 2.11
N ILE A 332 -2.52 -13.35 1.55
CA ILE A 332 -3.56 -14.37 1.76
C ILE A 332 -3.08 -15.73 1.23
N ALA A 333 -2.56 -15.78 0.01
CA ALA A 333 -1.99 -17.00 -0.58
C ALA A 333 -0.81 -17.52 0.27
N ARG A 334 0.04 -16.62 0.79
CA ARG A 334 1.16 -17.01 1.64
C ARG A 334 0.73 -17.54 3.00
N HIS A 335 -0.35 -16.97 3.56
CA HIS A 335 -0.93 -17.42 4.82
C HIS A 335 -1.59 -18.79 4.68
N SER A 336 -2.28 -19.07 3.57
CA SER A 336 -2.91 -20.37 3.32
C SER A 336 -1.90 -21.53 3.25
N LEU A 337 -0.63 -21.23 2.99
CA LEU A 337 0.46 -22.22 2.96
C LEU A 337 1.27 -22.30 4.26
N ARG A 338 0.78 -21.77 5.39
CA ARG A 338 1.48 -21.88 6.69
C ARG A 338 1.77 -23.33 7.10
N GLY A 339 0.88 -24.27 6.77
CA GLY A 339 1.03 -25.69 7.06
C GLY A 339 1.60 -26.51 5.90
N ALA A 340 2.19 -25.86 4.88
CA ALA A 340 2.72 -26.56 3.73
C ALA A 340 3.98 -27.36 4.08
N GLN A 341 4.00 -28.61 3.61
CA GLN A 341 5.06 -29.58 3.84
C GLN A 341 5.83 -29.86 2.53
N PRO A 342 7.09 -30.31 2.60
CA PRO A 342 7.80 -30.84 1.44
C PRO A 342 7.01 -31.98 0.79
N ALA A 343 7.24 -32.23 -0.51
CA ALA A 343 6.72 -33.45 -1.11
C ALA A 343 7.37 -34.65 -0.42
N SER A 344 6.57 -35.65 -0.05
CA SER A 344 7.12 -36.93 0.42
C SER A 344 7.88 -37.55 -0.74
N VAL A 345 9.19 -37.75 -0.59
CA VAL A 345 9.96 -38.60 -1.51
C VAL A 345 9.35 -40.00 -1.38
N PRO A 346 8.88 -40.62 -2.47
CA PRO A 346 8.45 -42.01 -2.41
C PRO A 346 9.62 -42.81 -1.85
N ASN A 347 9.41 -43.55 -0.76
CA ASN A 347 10.37 -44.56 -0.35
C ASN A 347 10.52 -45.50 -1.55
N LEU A 348 11.64 -45.38 -2.27
CA LEU A 348 12.17 -46.48 -3.06
C LEU A 348 12.51 -47.56 -2.03
N GLN A 349 11.51 -48.33 -1.62
CA GLN A 349 11.75 -49.65 -1.08
C GLN A 349 12.50 -50.36 -2.20
N LEU A 350 13.82 -50.43 -2.04
CA LEU A 350 14.64 -51.43 -2.68
C LEU A 350 13.95 -52.76 -2.37
N GLU A 351 13.19 -53.27 -3.34
CA GLU A 351 12.82 -54.67 -3.39
C GLU A 351 14.15 -55.42 -3.37
N ALA A 352 14.59 -55.80 -2.17
CA ALA A 352 15.58 -56.83 -2.02
C ALA A 352 14.93 -58.10 -2.57
N SER A 353 15.25 -58.45 -3.82
CA SER A 353 14.92 -59.74 -4.39
C SER A 353 15.33 -60.83 -3.41
N PRO A 354 14.42 -61.72 -2.97
CA PRO A 354 14.82 -62.90 -2.23
C PRO A 354 15.50 -63.87 -3.21
N THR A 355 16.82 -64.02 -3.00
CA THR A 355 17.72 -65.11 -3.41
C THR A 355 17.64 -65.68 -4.82
#